data_AF-A0A969KPZ6-F1
#
_entry.id   AF-A0A969KPZ6-F1
#
_cell.length_a   1.000
_cell.length_b   1.000
_cell.length_c   1.000
_cell.angle_alpha   90.00
_cell.angle_beta   90.00
_cell.angle_gamma   90.00
#
_symmetry.space_group_name_H-M   'P 1'
#
loop_
_entity.id
_entity.type
_entity.pdbx_description
1 polymer ?
#
loop_
_entity_poly.entity_id
_entity_poly.type
_entity_poly.pdbx_seq_one_letter_code
_entity_poly.pdbx_strand_id
1 'polypeptide(L)'
;MLGSKSGFDSVVECFDDLTPHIFALETGLSSNPPMNWQLSMLDRYTLVSNSDAHSPQKLGREATLFDTEPSYAALFDAMRNRDPRRFLGTIEFFPEEGKYHHDGHRKCNIHWLPETTDAYKGRCPVCGKPVTVGTLNRIGELADRNEPSADGRAPYVSLIPLPEILAELLGVGVNTKRVGAEYERLLAALGPELAILCDLPLPEISAVGGSRLAEGIGRMRVGDVNAEAGYDGEYGVIRLFAATGSHGFALATGWFDDAQNDPTPSTAVRHTIAEPSMTEEQLRNWGQESFIDRKPPVASPEPPAKEDHLADQSRISSLLAGLNEEQRAAVRCIDAPLIIVAGPGAARRAPSPVAWPTWSQAIVRRRRVCWPSPLPTRPRQRWASV
;
A
#
# COMPACT_ATOMS: atom_id res chain seq x y z
N MET A 1 -7.09 12.09 -7.90
CA MET A 1 -7.06 13.09 -8.99
C MET A 1 -8.07 12.72 -10.07
N LEU A 2 -7.85 11.67 -10.87
CA LEU A 2 -8.69 11.30 -12.03
C LEU A 2 -9.92 10.45 -11.69
N GLY A 3 -10.42 10.55 -10.46
CA GLY A 3 -11.58 9.76 -10.03
C GLY A 3 -12.85 10.20 -10.77
N SER A 4 -13.80 9.29 -10.98
CA SER A 4 -15.05 9.56 -11.72
C SER A 4 -15.87 10.72 -11.14
N LYS A 5 -15.69 11.05 -9.86
CA LYS A 5 -16.33 12.20 -9.18
C LYS A 5 -15.53 13.50 -9.22
N SER A 6 -14.28 13.47 -9.67
CA SER A 6 -13.43 14.66 -9.77
C SER A 6 -13.76 15.53 -10.97
N GLY A 7 -14.23 14.91 -12.07
CA GLY A 7 -14.57 15.60 -13.32
C GLY A 7 -13.37 15.95 -14.21
N PHE A 8 -12.18 15.43 -13.93
CA PHE A 8 -10.99 15.68 -14.76
C PHE A 8 -10.57 14.42 -15.52
N ASP A 9 -10.26 14.60 -16.80
CA ASP A 9 -9.80 13.54 -17.71
C ASP A 9 -8.28 13.59 -17.92
N SER A 10 -7.61 14.67 -17.49
CA SER A 10 -6.15 14.79 -17.58
C SER A 10 -5.50 15.52 -16.41
N VAL A 11 -4.19 15.29 -16.23
CA VAL A 11 -3.36 16.04 -15.26
C VAL A 11 -3.28 17.53 -15.60
N VAL A 12 -3.35 17.86 -16.89
CA VAL A 12 -3.34 19.24 -17.38
C VAL A 12 -4.60 19.97 -16.94
N GLU A 13 -5.77 19.34 -17.08
CA GLU A 13 -7.02 19.97 -16.62
C GLU A 13 -7.06 20.19 -15.10
N CYS A 14 -6.39 19.33 -14.33
CA CYS A 14 -6.31 19.49 -12.86
C CYS A 14 -5.43 20.65 -12.41
N PHE A 15 -4.31 20.89 -13.11
CA PHE A 15 -3.22 21.74 -12.60
C PHE A 15 -2.83 22.89 -13.52
N ASP A 16 -3.29 22.90 -14.76
CA ASP A 16 -3.07 23.94 -15.77
C ASP A 16 -1.58 24.34 -15.88
N ASP A 17 -1.27 25.63 -15.74
CA ASP A 17 0.10 26.17 -15.75
C ASP A 17 1.05 25.51 -14.71
N LEU A 18 0.52 24.82 -13.69
CA LEU A 18 1.34 24.12 -12.69
C LEU A 18 1.74 22.70 -13.11
N THR A 19 1.14 22.13 -14.14
CA THR A 19 1.43 20.76 -14.59
C THR A 19 2.92 20.50 -14.88
N PRO A 20 3.73 21.42 -15.44
CA PRO A 20 5.17 21.20 -15.63
C PRO A 20 5.96 20.99 -14.34
N HIS A 21 5.41 21.39 -13.18
CA HIS A 21 6.02 21.21 -11.87
C HIS A 21 5.67 19.87 -11.20
N ILE A 22 4.70 19.13 -11.76
CA ILE A 22 4.30 17.81 -11.28
C ILE A 22 5.18 16.75 -11.97
N PHE A 23 5.90 15.98 -11.17
CA PHE A 23 6.81 14.91 -11.63
C PHE A 23 6.51 13.54 -11.02
N ALA A 24 5.65 13.49 -9.99
CA ALA A 24 5.22 12.26 -9.35
C ALA A 24 3.70 12.28 -9.13
N LEU A 25 3.09 11.11 -9.17
CA LEU A 25 1.65 10.91 -8.93
C LEU A 25 1.50 9.75 -7.95
N GLU A 26 0.56 9.90 -7.02
CA GLU A 26 0.24 8.84 -6.06
C GLU A 26 -0.79 7.87 -6.68
N THR A 27 -0.53 6.56 -6.61
CA THR A 27 -1.46 5.50 -7.03
C THR A 27 -2.72 5.50 -6.16
N GLY A 28 -2.50 5.58 -4.84
CA GLY A 28 -3.52 5.54 -3.81
C GLY A 28 -4.22 4.19 -3.71
N LEU A 29 -5.00 4.02 -2.64
CA LEU A 29 -5.59 2.74 -2.20
C LEU A 29 -6.63 2.10 -3.14
N SER A 30 -6.88 2.66 -4.32
CA SER A 30 -7.91 2.20 -5.26
C SER A 30 -7.36 1.83 -6.64
N SER A 31 -6.06 2.04 -6.86
CA SER A 31 -5.40 1.67 -8.11
C SER A 31 -3.98 1.20 -7.84
N ASN A 32 -3.39 0.50 -8.80
CA ASN A 32 -2.01 0.06 -8.73
C ASN A 32 -1.24 0.51 -9.99
N PRO A 33 0.08 0.28 -10.07
CA PRO A 33 0.86 0.68 -11.23
C PRO A 33 0.35 0.12 -12.57
N PRO A 34 0.02 -1.19 -12.73
CA PRO A 34 -0.53 -1.71 -13.98
C PRO A 34 -1.79 -0.98 -14.45
N MET A 35 -2.73 -0.70 -13.54
CA MET A 35 -3.92 0.07 -13.86
C MET A 35 -3.57 1.46 -14.42
N ASN A 36 -2.58 2.13 -13.84
CA ASN A 36 -2.13 3.45 -14.29
C ASN A 36 -1.25 3.39 -15.57
N TRP A 37 -0.55 2.28 -15.82
CA TRP A 37 0.30 2.10 -17.01
C TRP A 37 -0.49 1.94 -18.31
N GLN A 38 -1.82 1.78 -18.23
CA GLN A 38 -2.71 1.81 -19.38
C GLN A 38 -2.93 3.23 -19.94
N LEU A 39 -2.53 4.28 -19.21
CA LEU A 39 -2.74 5.68 -19.59
C LEU A 39 -1.40 6.32 -19.99
N SER A 40 -1.16 6.55 -21.28
CA SER A 40 0.10 7.11 -21.78
C SER A 40 0.41 8.50 -21.26
N MET A 41 -0.63 9.29 -20.96
CA MET A 41 -0.48 10.61 -20.36
C MET A 41 0.22 10.55 -18.99
N LEU A 42 0.24 9.39 -18.33
CA LEU A 42 0.86 9.20 -17.02
C LEU A 42 2.34 8.80 -17.09
N ASP A 43 2.87 8.46 -18.26
CA ASP A 43 4.22 7.91 -18.45
C ASP A 43 5.33 8.79 -17.89
N ARG A 44 5.16 10.11 -18.01
CA ARG A 44 6.11 11.12 -17.54
C ARG A 44 6.09 11.36 -16.02
N TYR A 45 5.20 10.70 -15.26
CA TYR A 45 5.16 10.82 -13.80
C TYR A 45 5.64 9.56 -13.07
N THR A 46 6.44 9.79 -12.02
CA THR A 46 6.90 8.73 -11.13
C THR A 46 5.73 8.31 -10.26
N LEU A 47 5.31 7.05 -10.36
CA LEU A 47 4.24 6.55 -9.51
C LEU A 47 4.79 6.28 -8.12
N VAL A 48 4.22 6.93 -7.11
CA VAL A 48 4.54 6.72 -5.70
C VAL A 48 3.33 6.13 -5.00
N SER A 49 3.58 5.43 -3.90
CA SER A 49 2.54 4.79 -3.11
C SER A 49 2.73 5.11 -1.63
N ASN A 50 1.63 5.47 -0.96
CA ASN A 50 1.63 5.97 0.41
C ASN A 50 0.41 5.46 1.18
N SER A 51 0.63 5.04 2.42
CA SER A 51 -0.41 4.46 3.27
C SER A 51 -1.66 5.30 3.56
N ASP A 52 -1.64 6.63 3.43
CA ASP A 52 -2.69 7.53 3.93
C ASP A 52 -3.13 7.15 5.38
N ALA A 53 -2.14 6.93 6.25
CA ALA A 53 -2.36 6.34 7.56
C ALA A 53 -3.00 7.34 8.53
N HIS A 54 -4.23 7.02 8.94
CA HIS A 54 -5.01 7.73 9.96
C HIS A 54 -4.99 7.02 11.33
N SER A 55 -4.26 5.91 11.42
CA SER A 55 -3.98 5.21 12.68
C SER A 55 -2.64 4.48 12.57
N PRO A 56 -1.95 4.21 13.69
CA PRO A 56 -0.65 3.53 13.67
C PRO A 56 -0.68 2.16 12.97
N GLN A 57 -1.79 1.43 13.10
CA GLN A 57 -1.97 0.10 12.48
C GLN A 57 -2.08 0.15 10.96
N LYS A 58 -2.37 1.32 10.38
CA LYS A 58 -2.48 1.52 8.93
C LYS A 58 -1.16 2.01 8.31
N LEU A 59 -0.14 2.26 9.12
CA LEU A 59 1.14 2.78 8.66
C LEU A 59 1.86 1.77 7.78
N GLY A 60 2.35 2.20 6.62
CA GLY A 60 3.15 1.35 5.74
C GLY A 60 2.39 0.25 5.01
N ARG A 61 1.04 0.28 5.03
CA ARG A 61 0.19 -0.61 4.21
C ARG A 61 0.36 -0.37 2.71
N GLU A 62 0.80 0.83 2.37
CA GLU A 62 1.33 1.22 1.07
C GLU A 62 2.59 2.05 1.30
N ALA A 63 3.60 1.88 0.46
CA ALA A 63 4.89 2.52 0.64
C ALA A 63 5.67 2.65 -0.67
N THR A 64 6.64 3.56 -0.68
CA THR A 64 7.57 3.73 -1.79
C THR A 64 8.97 3.33 -1.35
N LEU A 65 9.67 2.57 -2.18
CA LEU A 65 10.98 2.00 -1.90
C LEU A 65 12.10 2.88 -2.45
N PHE A 66 13.01 3.29 -1.57
CA PHE A 66 14.17 4.11 -1.92
C PHE A 66 15.48 3.47 -1.47
N ASP A 67 16.51 3.58 -2.30
CA ASP A 67 17.92 3.34 -1.96
C ASP A 67 18.69 4.65 -2.03
N THR A 68 18.49 5.48 -1.02
CA THR A 68 19.10 6.81 -0.90
C THR A 68 19.48 7.12 0.54
N GLU A 69 20.29 8.16 0.72
CA GLU A 69 20.36 8.82 2.03
C GLU A 69 18.96 9.30 2.46
N PRO A 70 18.59 9.18 3.75
CA PRO A 70 17.28 9.59 4.26
C PRO A 70 17.22 11.11 4.42
N SER A 71 17.30 11.82 3.29
CA SER A 71 17.25 13.28 3.22
C SER A 71 16.21 13.71 2.19
N TYR A 72 15.58 14.86 2.45
CA TYR A 72 14.61 15.43 1.53
C TYR A 72 15.17 15.57 0.11
N ALA A 73 16.39 16.12 -0.02
CA ALA A 73 17.02 16.33 -1.32
C ALA A 73 17.21 15.01 -2.09
N ALA A 74 17.72 13.96 -1.43
CA ALA A 74 17.94 12.68 -2.08
C ALA A 74 16.64 11.99 -2.50
N LEU A 75 15.59 12.06 -1.66
CA LEU A 75 14.26 11.52 -1.99
C LEU A 75 13.63 12.29 -3.15
N PHE A 76 13.69 13.63 -3.11
CA PHE A 76 13.17 14.50 -4.16
C PHE A 76 13.86 14.22 -5.50
N ASP A 77 15.19 14.15 -5.52
CA ASP A 77 15.96 13.87 -6.72
C ASP A 77 15.70 12.46 -7.27
N ALA A 78 15.55 11.46 -6.41
CA ALA A 78 15.21 10.09 -6.83
C ALA A 78 13.86 10.04 -7.55
N MET A 79 12.83 10.69 -7.00
CA MET A 79 11.51 10.76 -7.62
C MET A 79 11.50 11.60 -8.89
N ARG A 80 12.14 12.77 -8.89
CA ARG A 80 12.13 13.70 -10.02
C ARG A 80 12.88 13.17 -11.23
N ASN A 81 14.01 12.51 -11.00
CA ASN A 81 14.86 11.99 -12.07
C ASN A 81 14.56 10.54 -12.45
N ARG A 82 13.72 9.83 -11.67
CA ARG A 82 13.37 8.42 -11.89
C ARG A 82 14.59 7.49 -11.96
N ASP A 83 15.62 7.74 -11.15
CA ASP A 83 16.83 6.91 -11.17
C ASP A 83 16.50 5.51 -10.62
N PRO A 84 16.53 4.44 -11.45
CA PRO A 84 16.12 3.10 -11.04
C PRO A 84 17.04 2.47 -9.98
N ARG A 85 18.21 3.08 -9.71
CA ARG A 85 19.11 2.68 -8.62
C ARG A 85 18.71 3.27 -7.29
N ARG A 86 17.92 4.35 -7.29
CA ARG A 86 17.53 5.11 -6.10
C ARG A 86 16.05 5.03 -5.81
N PHE A 87 15.23 4.99 -6.86
CA PHE A 87 13.80 4.74 -6.80
C PHE A 87 13.55 3.28 -7.18
N LEU A 88 13.28 2.43 -6.19
CA LEU A 88 13.25 1.00 -6.41
C LEU A 88 11.88 0.50 -6.85
N GLY A 89 10.80 1.20 -6.51
CA GLY A 89 9.43 0.78 -6.81
C GLY A 89 8.45 1.06 -5.68
N THR A 90 7.29 0.42 -5.72
CA THR A 90 6.22 0.62 -4.74
C THR A 90 5.72 -0.68 -4.11
N ILE A 91 5.19 -0.54 -2.91
CA ILE A 91 4.41 -1.54 -2.18
C ILE A 91 2.96 -1.06 -2.21
N GLU A 92 2.08 -1.87 -2.76
CA GLU A 92 0.68 -1.56 -3.02
C GLU A 92 -0.24 -2.52 -2.25
N PHE A 93 -1.51 -2.13 -2.09
CA PHE A 93 -2.57 -3.11 -1.86
C PHE A 93 -2.96 -3.84 -3.15
N PHE A 94 -3.77 -4.88 -3.00
CA PHE A 94 -4.61 -5.37 -4.08
C PHE A 94 -5.78 -4.38 -4.28
N PRO A 95 -5.87 -3.69 -5.42
CA PRO A 95 -6.91 -2.68 -5.64
C PRO A 95 -8.33 -3.27 -5.62
N GLU A 96 -8.46 -4.59 -5.85
CA GLU A 96 -9.72 -5.33 -5.77
C GLU A 96 -10.34 -5.29 -4.36
N GLU A 97 -9.57 -5.09 -3.30
CA GLU A 97 -10.12 -4.88 -1.95
C GLU A 97 -10.94 -3.58 -1.87
N GLY A 98 -10.70 -2.63 -2.77
CA GLY A 98 -11.37 -1.34 -2.81
C GLY A 98 -12.89 -1.46 -2.90
N LYS A 99 -13.61 -0.68 -2.09
CA LYS A 99 -15.08 -0.63 -2.03
C LYS A 99 -15.82 -0.34 -3.34
N TYR A 100 -15.09 0.24 -4.28
CA TYR A 100 -15.60 0.74 -5.55
C TYR A 100 -14.61 0.33 -6.65
N HIS A 101 -14.11 -0.90 -6.61
CA HIS A 101 -13.21 -1.39 -7.64
C HIS A 101 -14.01 -1.70 -8.92
N HIS A 102 -15.02 -2.57 -8.81
CA HIS A 102 -15.96 -2.90 -9.89
C HIS A 102 -17.19 -2.00 -9.89
N ASP A 103 -17.89 -2.05 -11.01
CA ASP A 103 -19.21 -1.44 -11.13
C ASP A 103 -20.22 -2.26 -10.33
N GLY A 104 -21.11 -1.56 -9.63
CA GLY A 104 -21.90 -2.21 -8.58
C GLY A 104 -23.30 -1.67 -8.43
N HIS A 105 -24.23 -2.56 -8.09
CA HIS A 105 -25.51 -2.17 -7.49
C HIS A 105 -25.87 -3.19 -6.41
N ARG A 106 -25.35 -2.93 -5.20
CA ARG A 106 -25.38 -3.81 -4.02
C ARG A 106 -26.78 -4.29 -3.67
N LYS A 107 -27.77 -3.40 -3.73
CA LYS A 107 -29.18 -3.73 -3.42
C LYS A 107 -29.77 -4.83 -4.31
N CYS A 108 -29.21 -5.03 -5.51
CA CYS A 108 -29.62 -6.10 -6.43
C CYS A 108 -28.53 -7.16 -6.61
N ASN A 109 -27.47 -7.14 -5.79
CA ASN A 109 -26.34 -8.05 -5.88
C ASN A 109 -25.71 -8.09 -7.30
N ILE A 110 -25.59 -6.90 -7.90
CA ILE A 110 -24.94 -6.72 -9.20
C ILE A 110 -23.51 -6.27 -8.97
N HIS A 111 -22.60 -6.99 -9.61
CA HIS A 111 -21.17 -6.79 -9.58
C HIS A 111 -20.64 -7.06 -10.99
N TRP A 112 -20.08 -6.03 -11.65
CA TRP A 112 -19.78 -6.07 -13.07
C TRP A 112 -18.40 -5.49 -13.40
N LEU A 113 -17.77 -6.12 -14.39
CA LEU A 113 -16.68 -5.54 -15.15
C LEU A 113 -17.19 -4.42 -16.08
N PRO A 114 -16.33 -3.48 -16.49
CA PRO A 114 -16.72 -2.31 -17.29
C PRO A 114 -17.50 -2.66 -18.55
N GLU A 115 -17.11 -3.72 -19.27
CA GLU A 115 -17.74 -4.12 -20.53
C GLU A 115 -19.17 -4.61 -20.33
N THR A 116 -19.45 -5.21 -19.16
CA THR A 116 -20.82 -5.60 -18.81
C THR A 116 -21.66 -4.36 -18.51
N THR A 117 -21.11 -3.38 -17.81
CA THR A 117 -21.79 -2.11 -17.55
C THR A 117 -22.16 -1.40 -18.85
N ASP A 118 -21.27 -1.38 -19.84
CA ASP A 118 -21.53 -0.81 -21.16
C ASP A 118 -22.65 -1.54 -21.90
N ALA A 119 -22.63 -2.88 -21.89
CA ALA A 119 -23.68 -3.70 -22.49
C ALA A 119 -25.07 -3.40 -21.91
N TYR A 120 -25.14 -3.12 -20.60
CA TYR A 120 -26.36 -2.74 -19.90
C TYR A 120 -26.59 -1.22 -19.81
N LYS A 121 -25.79 -0.41 -20.52
CA LYS A 121 -25.88 1.06 -20.57
C LYS A 121 -25.89 1.71 -19.19
N GLY A 122 -25.09 1.17 -18.27
CA GLY A 122 -24.96 1.66 -16.90
C GLY A 122 -26.22 1.45 -16.03
N ARG A 123 -27.17 0.59 -16.42
CA ARG A 123 -28.44 0.39 -15.70
C ARG A 123 -28.61 -1.03 -15.22
N CYS A 124 -28.96 -1.16 -13.94
CA CYS A 124 -29.33 -2.42 -13.30
C CYS A 124 -30.56 -3.05 -13.98
N PRO A 125 -30.50 -4.28 -14.53
CA PRO A 125 -31.64 -4.96 -15.14
C PRO A 125 -32.74 -5.33 -14.15
N VAL A 126 -32.41 -5.40 -12.85
CA VAL A 126 -33.38 -5.78 -11.80
C VAL A 126 -34.30 -4.62 -11.43
N CYS A 127 -33.76 -3.40 -11.31
CA CYS A 127 -34.52 -2.25 -10.80
C CYS A 127 -34.48 -0.99 -11.69
N GLY A 128 -33.71 -1.01 -12.79
CA GLY A 128 -33.57 0.10 -13.75
C GLY A 128 -32.75 1.30 -13.27
N LYS A 129 -32.28 1.30 -12.03
CA LYS A 129 -31.43 2.36 -11.46
C LYS A 129 -30.01 2.31 -12.03
N PRO A 130 -29.30 3.45 -12.06
CA PRO A 130 -27.90 3.45 -12.47
C PRO A 130 -27.06 2.61 -11.52
N VAL A 131 -26.05 1.93 -12.06
CA VAL A 131 -25.01 1.29 -11.25
C VAL A 131 -24.02 2.33 -10.74
N THR A 132 -23.40 2.06 -9.60
CA THR A 132 -22.25 2.82 -9.11
C THR A 132 -21.04 2.43 -9.95
N VAL A 133 -20.48 3.40 -10.67
CA VAL A 133 -19.28 3.20 -11.50
C VAL A 133 -18.04 3.07 -10.61
N GLY A 134 -17.30 1.99 -10.79
CA GLY A 134 -16.08 1.64 -10.09
C GLY A 134 -14.83 2.27 -10.68
N THR A 135 -13.71 2.03 -10.01
CA THR A 135 -12.40 2.56 -10.35
C THR A 135 -11.86 1.90 -11.61
N LEU A 136 -12.08 0.60 -11.78
CA LEU A 136 -11.65 -0.13 -12.97
C LEU A 136 -12.32 0.43 -14.24
N ASN A 137 -13.61 0.73 -14.17
CA ASN A 137 -14.34 1.34 -15.28
C ASN A 137 -13.78 2.73 -15.62
N ARG A 138 -13.57 3.58 -14.62
CA ARG A 138 -12.97 4.90 -14.83
C ARG A 138 -11.58 4.83 -15.49
N ILE A 139 -10.80 3.81 -15.17
CA ILE A 139 -9.51 3.60 -15.82
C ILE A 139 -9.69 3.16 -17.26
N GLY A 140 -10.61 2.23 -17.54
CA GLY A 140 -10.98 1.83 -18.89
C GLY A 140 -11.47 2.99 -19.75
N GLU A 141 -12.25 3.92 -19.19
CA GLU A 141 -12.71 5.14 -19.89
C GLU A 141 -11.56 6.04 -20.34
N LEU A 142 -10.49 6.12 -19.54
CA LEU A 142 -9.34 7.00 -19.79
C LEU A 142 -8.16 6.29 -20.48
N ALA A 143 -8.17 4.96 -20.50
CA ALA A 143 -7.08 4.17 -21.05
C ALA A 143 -6.96 4.38 -22.56
N ASP A 144 -5.73 4.61 -23.01
CA ASP A 144 -5.38 4.70 -24.43
C ASP A 144 -4.53 3.50 -24.89
N ARG A 145 -4.39 2.50 -24.01
CA ARG A 145 -3.74 1.22 -24.27
C ARG A 145 -4.64 0.08 -23.85
N ASN A 146 -4.63 -0.98 -24.65
CA ASN A 146 -5.31 -2.23 -24.30
C ASN A 146 -4.56 -3.01 -23.20
N GLU A 147 -3.24 -2.83 -23.12
CA GLU A 147 -2.39 -3.52 -22.15
C GLU A 147 -1.47 -2.52 -21.43
N PRO A 148 -1.16 -2.75 -20.14
CA PRO A 148 -0.18 -1.93 -19.43
C PRO A 148 1.22 -2.10 -20.04
N SER A 149 1.97 -1.01 -20.15
CA SER A 149 3.40 -1.08 -20.53
C SER A 149 4.29 -0.81 -19.32
N ALA A 150 5.06 -1.81 -18.89
CA ALA A 150 6.04 -1.68 -17.81
C ALA A 150 7.41 -1.18 -18.29
N ASP A 151 7.56 -0.86 -19.58
CA ASP A 151 8.86 -0.55 -20.18
C ASP A 151 9.53 0.65 -19.51
N GLY A 152 10.70 0.42 -18.92
CA GLY A 152 11.48 1.45 -18.24
C GLY A 152 10.85 1.97 -16.95
N ARG A 153 9.84 1.29 -16.40
CA ARG A 153 9.16 1.67 -15.16
C ARG A 153 9.69 0.93 -13.96
N ALA A 154 9.50 1.54 -12.79
CA ALA A 154 9.84 0.89 -11.54
C ALA A 154 8.86 -0.26 -11.25
N PRO A 155 9.34 -1.39 -10.69
CA PRO A 155 8.49 -2.51 -10.30
C PRO A 155 7.58 -2.15 -9.12
N TYR A 156 6.62 -3.05 -8.84
CA TYR A 156 5.82 -2.99 -7.62
C TYR A 156 5.56 -4.39 -7.06
N VAL A 157 5.08 -4.45 -5.82
CA VAL A 157 4.52 -5.64 -5.19
C VAL A 157 3.20 -5.31 -4.52
N SER A 158 2.24 -6.23 -4.60
CA SER A 158 1.00 -6.14 -3.83
C SER A 158 1.09 -7.00 -2.58
N LEU A 159 0.70 -6.46 -1.43
CA LEU A 159 0.73 -7.16 -0.15
C LEU A 159 -0.67 -7.29 0.45
N ILE A 160 -0.85 -8.38 1.19
CA ILE A 160 -1.92 -8.59 2.15
C ILE A 160 -1.32 -8.39 3.54
N PRO A 161 -1.90 -7.55 4.42
CA PRO A 161 -1.41 -7.35 5.77
C PRO A 161 -1.31 -8.67 6.54
N LEU A 162 -0.25 -8.86 7.31
CA LEU A 162 -0.01 -10.09 8.05
C LEU A 162 -1.20 -10.47 8.97
N PRO A 163 -1.87 -9.52 9.66
CA PRO A 163 -3.08 -9.84 10.43
C PRO A 163 -4.20 -10.48 9.60
N GLU A 164 -4.35 -10.11 8.33
CA GLU A 164 -5.40 -10.64 7.44
C GLU A 164 -5.05 -12.05 6.98
N ILE A 165 -3.79 -12.30 6.62
CA ILE A 165 -3.28 -13.64 6.33
C ILE A 165 -3.51 -14.56 7.54
N LEU A 166 -3.18 -14.09 8.75
CA LEU A 166 -3.41 -14.85 9.98
C LEU A 166 -4.90 -15.09 10.26
N ALA A 167 -5.75 -14.11 10.00
CA ALA A 167 -7.20 -14.23 10.15
C ALA A 167 -7.76 -15.35 9.26
N GLU A 168 -7.35 -15.39 8.00
CA GLU A 168 -7.71 -16.44 7.04
C GLU A 168 -7.22 -17.82 7.53
N LEU A 169 -5.94 -17.92 7.91
CA LEU A 169 -5.34 -19.18 8.37
C LEU A 169 -6.00 -19.75 9.62
N LEU A 170 -6.39 -18.87 10.56
CA LEU A 170 -6.99 -19.22 11.83
C LEU A 170 -8.53 -19.39 11.75
N GLY A 171 -9.15 -18.97 10.64
CA GLY A 171 -10.59 -19.01 10.42
C GLY A 171 -11.37 -18.08 11.37
N VAL A 172 -10.82 -16.92 11.68
CA VAL A 172 -11.41 -15.95 12.62
C VAL A 172 -11.28 -14.53 12.08
N GLY A 173 -11.97 -13.56 12.68
CA GLY A 173 -11.85 -12.15 12.28
C GLY A 173 -10.47 -11.55 12.58
N VAL A 174 -10.04 -10.60 11.75
CA VAL A 174 -8.74 -9.89 11.86
C VAL A 174 -8.56 -9.19 13.22
N ASN A 175 -9.64 -8.67 13.80
CA ASN A 175 -9.60 -7.93 15.07
C ASN A 175 -9.65 -8.83 16.32
N THR A 176 -9.48 -10.14 16.19
CA THR A 176 -9.55 -11.06 17.33
C THR A 176 -8.26 -11.07 18.14
N LYS A 177 -8.38 -11.30 19.46
CA LYS A 177 -7.21 -11.46 20.34
C LYS A 177 -6.27 -12.57 19.89
N ARG A 178 -6.81 -13.60 19.24
CA ARG A 178 -6.04 -14.73 18.71
C ARG A 178 -5.11 -14.30 17.58
N VAL A 179 -5.62 -13.51 16.63
CA VAL A 179 -4.80 -12.93 15.55
C VAL A 179 -3.76 -11.99 16.13
N GLY A 180 -4.15 -11.09 17.05
CA GLY A 180 -3.20 -10.17 17.68
C GLY A 180 -2.07 -10.89 18.43
N ALA A 181 -2.37 -11.94 19.19
CA ALA A 181 -1.35 -12.70 19.90
C ALA A 181 -0.37 -13.40 18.94
N GLU A 182 -0.88 -13.96 17.83
CA GLU A 182 -0.05 -14.62 16.83
C GLU A 182 0.80 -13.63 16.03
N TYR A 183 0.24 -12.48 15.69
CA TYR A 183 0.94 -11.37 15.06
C TYR A 183 2.14 -10.92 15.89
N GLU A 184 1.92 -10.58 17.17
CA GLU A 184 3.00 -10.17 18.09
C GLU A 184 4.06 -11.26 18.28
N ARG A 185 3.63 -12.54 18.35
CA ARG A 185 4.56 -13.67 18.44
C ARG A 185 5.48 -13.76 17.21
N LEU A 186 4.93 -13.60 16.01
CA LEU A 186 5.70 -13.60 14.77
C LEU A 186 6.64 -12.40 14.69
N LEU A 187 6.17 -11.21 15.07
CA LEU A 187 7.02 -10.02 15.11
C LEU A 187 8.21 -10.18 16.06
N ALA A 188 7.98 -10.74 17.25
CA ALA A 188 9.03 -10.97 18.23
C ALA A 188 10.09 -11.99 17.75
N ALA A 189 9.69 -12.97 16.94
CA ALA A 189 10.55 -14.06 16.50
C ALA A 189 11.24 -13.79 15.16
N LEU A 190 10.55 -13.13 14.22
CA LEU A 190 11.00 -12.93 12.83
C LEU A 190 11.35 -11.47 12.51
N GLY A 191 10.94 -10.52 13.36
CA GLY A 191 11.17 -9.09 13.14
C GLY A 191 9.96 -8.38 12.52
N PRO A 192 10.15 -7.19 11.92
CA PRO A 192 9.04 -6.33 11.48
C PRO A 192 8.23 -6.94 10.34
N GLU A 193 6.95 -6.59 10.28
CA GLU A 193 5.97 -7.15 9.34
C GLU A 193 6.44 -7.09 7.88
N LEU A 194 6.87 -5.91 7.40
CA LEU A 194 7.33 -5.77 6.02
C LEU A 194 8.50 -6.70 5.67
N ALA A 195 9.39 -6.99 6.64
CA ALA A 195 10.47 -7.95 6.42
C ALA A 195 9.94 -9.38 6.31
N ILE A 196 8.94 -9.74 7.12
CA ILE A 196 8.26 -11.05 7.03
C ILE A 196 7.58 -11.19 5.67
N LEU A 197 6.80 -10.18 5.26
CA LEU A 197 6.02 -10.22 4.03
C LEU A 197 6.89 -10.15 2.77
N CYS A 198 7.96 -9.36 2.75
CA CYS A 198 8.74 -9.11 1.54
C CYS A 198 10.05 -9.89 1.48
N ASP A 199 10.82 -9.95 2.57
CA ASP A 199 12.25 -10.24 2.49
C ASP A 199 12.63 -11.64 2.99
N LEU A 200 11.99 -12.09 4.08
CA LEU A 200 12.44 -13.30 4.75
C LEU A 200 12.26 -14.53 3.85
N PRO A 201 13.23 -15.45 3.81
CA PRO A 201 13.08 -16.71 3.09
C PRO A 201 11.89 -17.51 3.64
N LEU A 202 11.08 -18.08 2.74
CA LEU A 202 9.93 -18.91 3.13
C LEU A 202 10.28 -20.05 4.11
N PRO A 203 11.45 -20.72 4.03
CA PRO A 203 11.84 -21.72 5.03
C PRO A 203 11.96 -21.16 6.46
N GLU A 204 12.44 -19.92 6.63
CA GLU A 204 12.55 -19.28 7.94
C GLU A 204 11.17 -18.96 8.52
N ILE A 205 10.28 -18.44 7.67
CA ILE A 205 8.87 -18.21 8.02
C ILE A 205 8.20 -19.54 8.40
N SER A 206 8.42 -20.59 7.62
CA SER A 206 7.83 -21.92 7.87
C SER A 206 8.29 -22.52 9.19
N ALA A 207 9.53 -22.29 9.61
CA ALA A 207 10.07 -22.82 10.86
C ALA A 207 9.38 -22.23 12.10
N VAL A 208 8.89 -20.98 12.02
CA VAL A 208 8.31 -20.24 13.16
C VAL A 208 6.78 -20.13 13.09
N GLY A 209 6.24 -19.83 11.90
CA GLY A 209 4.81 -19.63 11.65
C GLY A 209 4.10 -20.83 11.02
N GLY A 210 4.83 -21.89 10.70
CA GLY A 210 4.30 -23.10 10.08
C GLY A 210 4.22 -23.01 8.55
N SER A 211 4.09 -24.19 7.92
CA SER A 211 4.12 -24.32 6.46
C SER A 211 3.01 -23.54 5.76
N ARG A 212 1.82 -23.49 6.36
CA ARG A 212 0.65 -22.82 5.77
C ARG A 212 0.82 -21.30 5.71
N LEU A 213 1.47 -20.68 6.71
CA LEU A 213 1.80 -19.25 6.65
C LEU A 213 2.83 -18.97 5.55
N ALA A 214 3.88 -19.79 5.49
CA ALA A 214 4.91 -19.64 4.47
C ALA A 214 4.36 -19.84 3.05
N GLU A 215 3.46 -20.80 2.85
CA GLU A 215 2.74 -21.00 1.59
C GLU A 215 1.91 -19.77 1.23
N GLY A 216 1.11 -19.25 2.18
CA GLY A 216 0.31 -18.04 1.95
C GLY A 216 1.15 -16.83 1.57
N ILE A 217 2.24 -16.56 2.28
CA ILE A 217 3.17 -15.47 1.93
C ILE A 217 3.82 -15.72 0.56
N GLY A 218 4.16 -16.98 0.24
CA GLY A 218 4.73 -17.36 -1.06
C GLY A 218 3.77 -17.07 -2.22
N ARG A 219 2.51 -17.45 -2.07
CA ARG A 219 1.42 -17.16 -3.03
C ARG A 219 1.23 -15.66 -3.24
N MET A 220 1.12 -14.91 -2.15
CA MET A 220 0.98 -13.45 -2.17
C MET A 220 2.14 -12.78 -2.93
N ARG A 221 3.39 -13.20 -2.65
CA ARG A 221 4.60 -12.63 -3.28
C ARG A 221 4.66 -12.78 -4.80
N VAL A 222 3.93 -13.74 -5.37
CA VAL A 222 3.85 -13.99 -6.81
C VAL A 222 2.49 -13.61 -7.39
N GLY A 223 1.62 -12.98 -6.60
CA GLY A 223 0.28 -12.59 -7.02
C GLY A 223 -0.71 -13.74 -7.22
N ASP A 224 -0.38 -14.96 -6.76
CA ASP A 224 -1.29 -16.13 -6.81
C ASP A 224 -2.35 -16.01 -5.70
N VAL A 225 -3.33 -15.15 -5.94
CA VAL A 225 -4.42 -14.85 -5.01
C VAL A 225 -5.76 -14.99 -5.71
N ASN A 226 -6.79 -15.39 -4.95
CA ASN A 226 -8.17 -15.32 -5.39
C ASN A 226 -8.77 -14.00 -4.92
N ALA A 227 -9.00 -13.07 -5.85
CA ALA A 227 -9.55 -11.76 -5.59
C ALA A 227 -11.05 -11.73 -5.88
N GLU A 228 -11.85 -11.45 -4.86
CA GLU A 228 -13.26 -11.09 -4.99
C GLU A 228 -13.36 -9.56 -4.90
N ALA A 229 -13.53 -8.87 -6.03
CA ALA A 229 -13.50 -7.42 -6.05
C ALA A 229 -14.66 -6.77 -5.27
N GLY A 230 -14.37 -5.62 -4.66
CA GLY A 230 -15.36 -4.78 -3.98
C GLY A 230 -16.15 -3.89 -4.93
N TYR A 231 -17.38 -3.57 -4.53
CA TYR A 231 -18.31 -2.79 -5.34
C TYR A 231 -19.38 -2.08 -4.51
N ASP A 232 -19.86 -0.94 -5.00
CA ASP A 232 -20.97 -0.16 -4.42
C ASP A 232 -20.92 -0.02 -2.87
N GLY A 233 -19.71 0.19 -2.33
CA GLY A 233 -19.46 0.44 -0.91
C GLY A 233 -19.05 -0.79 -0.10
N GLU A 234 -19.09 -1.99 -0.67
CA GLU A 234 -18.60 -3.23 -0.06
C GLU A 234 -17.14 -3.47 -0.41
N TYR A 235 -16.32 -3.72 0.61
CA TYR A 235 -14.93 -4.11 0.40
C TYR A 235 -14.85 -5.45 -0.30
N GLY A 236 -13.87 -5.58 -1.19
CA GLY A 236 -13.48 -6.86 -1.75
C GLY A 236 -12.76 -7.73 -0.72
N VAL A 237 -12.46 -8.96 -1.12
CA VAL A 237 -11.75 -9.93 -0.29
C VAL A 237 -10.67 -10.60 -1.13
N ILE A 238 -9.43 -10.54 -0.66
CA ILE A 238 -8.33 -11.32 -1.21
C ILE A 238 -8.13 -12.56 -0.37
N ARG A 239 -8.07 -13.72 -1.02
CA ARG A 239 -7.88 -15.02 -0.37
C ARG A 239 -6.63 -15.68 -0.90
N LEU A 240 -5.83 -16.23 0.00
CA LEU A 240 -4.64 -17.00 -0.36
C LEU A 240 -4.95 -18.47 -0.58
N PHE A 241 -6.06 -18.96 -0.02
CA PHE A 241 -6.48 -20.34 -0.15
C PHE A 241 -7.89 -20.42 -0.71
N ALA A 242 -8.12 -21.44 -1.55
CA ALA A 242 -9.46 -21.79 -1.99
C ALA A 242 -10.35 -22.07 -0.77
N ALA A 243 -11.58 -21.54 -0.79
CA ALA A 243 -12.53 -21.77 0.29
C ALA A 243 -12.80 -23.28 0.43
N THR A 244 -12.30 -23.90 1.49
CA THR A 244 -12.70 -25.25 1.88
C THR A 244 -14.17 -25.18 2.29
N GLY A 245 -15.06 -25.68 1.44
CA GLY A 245 -16.52 -25.50 1.56
C GLY A 245 -17.04 -25.63 2.99
N SER A 246 -17.31 -24.50 3.65
CA SER A 246 -18.28 -24.31 4.74
C SER A 246 -18.24 -22.85 5.19
N HIS A 247 -19.38 -22.19 5.03
CA HIS A 247 -19.76 -20.86 5.53
C HIS A 247 -18.96 -19.67 5.00
N GLY A 248 -19.61 -18.91 4.11
CA GLY A 248 -19.21 -17.54 3.77
C GLY A 248 -19.09 -16.71 5.04
N PHE A 249 -17.87 -16.50 5.48
CA PHE A 249 -17.53 -15.52 6.49
C PHE A 249 -17.39 -14.19 5.75
N ALA A 250 -18.44 -13.37 5.80
CA ALA A 250 -18.27 -11.95 5.58
C ALA A 250 -17.31 -11.44 6.66
N LEU A 251 -16.13 -10.98 6.25
CA LEU A 251 -15.22 -10.23 7.12
C LEU A 251 -15.94 -8.94 7.51
N ALA A 252 -16.62 -8.98 8.66
CA ALA A 252 -17.28 -7.82 9.22
C ALA A 252 -16.23 -6.82 9.71
N THR A 253 -15.95 -5.82 8.88
CA THR A 253 -15.33 -4.55 9.32
C THR A 253 -16.24 -3.40 8.93
N GLY A 254 -17.11 -3.00 9.87
CA GLY A 254 -17.96 -1.82 9.69
C GLY A 254 -19.05 -1.70 10.76
N TRP A 255 -18.68 -1.40 12.00
CA TRP A 255 -19.61 -0.76 12.95
C TRP A 255 -19.74 0.72 12.60
N PHE A 256 -20.73 1.04 11.77
CA PHE A 256 -21.55 2.25 11.92
C PHE A 256 -23.00 1.81 11.70
N ASP A 257 -23.75 1.91 12.79
CA ASP A 257 -25.18 1.63 12.86
C ASP A 257 -25.94 2.72 12.10
N ASP A 258 -26.77 2.32 11.14
CA ASP A 258 -28.05 2.97 10.91
C ASP A 258 -28.99 2.07 10.09
N ALA A 259 -30.00 1.58 10.81
CA ALA A 259 -31.38 1.31 10.39
C ALA A 259 -31.68 0.25 9.30
N GLN A 260 -32.12 -0.91 9.80
CA GLN A 260 -33.37 -1.62 9.44
C GLN A 260 -33.83 -1.60 7.96
N ASN A 261 -33.66 -2.73 7.26
CA ASN A 261 -34.76 -3.51 6.68
C ASN A 261 -34.24 -4.76 5.94
N ASP A 262 -34.77 -5.92 6.30
CA ASP A 262 -34.69 -7.15 5.50
C ASP A 262 -35.42 -6.98 4.17
N PRO A 263 -34.91 -7.58 3.08
CA PRO A 263 -35.80 -8.49 2.36
C PRO A 263 -35.14 -9.80 1.91
N THR A 264 -36.03 -10.77 1.75
CA THR A 264 -35.91 -12.17 1.34
C THR A 264 -35.11 -12.46 0.05
N PRO A 265 -34.62 -13.71 -0.12
CA PRO A 265 -33.70 -14.05 -1.21
C PRO A 265 -34.41 -14.11 -2.57
N SER A 266 -34.00 -13.25 -3.49
CA SER A 266 -34.34 -13.35 -4.92
C SER A 266 -33.24 -14.09 -5.66
N THR A 267 -33.64 -15.14 -6.37
CA THR A 267 -32.86 -15.95 -7.32
C THR A 267 -32.16 -15.08 -8.37
N ALA A 268 -30.86 -14.83 -8.20
CA ALA A 268 -30.02 -14.19 -9.20
C ALA A 268 -29.71 -15.18 -10.34
N VAL A 269 -30.19 -14.86 -11.54
CA VAL A 269 -29.83 -15.56 -12.78
C VAL A 269 -28.39 -15.17 -13.13
N ARG A 270 -27.49 -16.14 -13.12
CA ARG A 270 -26.12 -15.98 -13.65
C ARG A 270 -26.21 -15.89 -15.17
N HIS A 271 -26.09 -14.69 -15.73
CA HIS A 271 -25.86 -14.50 -17.15
C HIS A 271 -24.35 -14.49 -17.40
N THR A 272 -23.84 -15.58 -17.97
CA THR A 272 -22.48 -15.66 -18.50
C THR A 272 -22.40 -14.92 -19.83
N ILE A 273 -21.71 -13.78 -19.84
CA ILE A 273 -21.26 -13.10 -21.05
C ILE A 273 -19.79 -13.47 -21.24
N ALA A 274 -19.37 -13.65 -22.50
CA ALA A 274 -18.01 -14.00 -22.86
C ALA A 274 -16.99 -12.98 -22.33
N GLU A 275 -15.90 -13.47 -21.73
CA GLU A 275 -14.84 -12.65 -21.14
C GLU A 275 -14.11 -11.82 -22.22
N PRO A 276 -13.96 -10.49 -22.03
CA PRO A 276 -13.20 -9.65 -22.94
C PRO A 276 -11.69 -9.72 -22.69
N SER A 277 -10.93 -9.01 -23.52
CA SER A 277 -9.47 -9.00 -23.61
C SER A 277 -8.76 -8.77 -22.28
N MET A 278 -7.86 -9.71 -21.95
CA MET A 278 -7.08 -9.85 -20.71
C MET A 278 -7.88 -10.05 -19.42
N THR A 279 -7.54 -11.10 -18.68
CA THR A 279 -8.15 -11.38 -17.37
C THR A 279 -7.51 -10.49 -16.31
N GLU A 280 -8.26 -10.07 -15.29
CA GLU A 280 -7.73 -9.28 -14.16
C GLU A 280 -6.50 -9.91 -13.51
N GLU A 281 -6.42 -11.24 -13.57
CA GLU A 281 -5.27 -12.03 -13.13
C GLU A 281 -3.98 -11.62 -13.83
N GLN A 282 -4.05 -11.27 -15.11
CA GLN A 282 -2.90 -10.79 -15.87
C GLN A 282 -2.52 -9.35 -15.46
N LEU A 283 -3.49 -8.48 -15.18
CA LEU A 283 -3.22 -7.13 -14.67
C LEU A 283 -2.57 -7.16 -13.28
N ARG A 284 -2.97 -8.09 -12.41
CA ARG A 284 -2.39 -8.26 -11.06
C ARG A 284 -0.93 -8.66 -11.06
N ASN A 285 -0.53 -9.52 -12.00
CA ASN A 285 0.80 -10.14 -12.02
C ASN A 285 1.82 -9.34 -12.86
N TRP A 286 1.36 -8.38 -13.66
CA TRP A 286 2.21 -7.64 -14.58
C TRP A 286 3.25 -6.79 -13.85
N GLY A 287 4.55 -6.94 -14.15
CA GLY A 287 5.58 -6.10 -13.52
C GLY A 287 5.82 -6.37 -12.03
N GLN A 288 5.28 -7.48 -11.50
CA GLN A 288 5.74 -8.03 -10.23
C GLN A 288 7.17 -8.56 -10.42
N GLU A 289 8.16 -7.88 -9.84
CA GLU A 289 9.55 -8.34 -9.80
C GLU A 289 10.01 -8.66 -8.37
N SER A 290 10.92 -9.63 -8.24
CA SER A 290 11.53 -9.98 -6.96
C SER A 290 12.47 -8.86 -6.48
N PHE A 291 11.92 -7.90 -5.73
CA PHE A 291 12.70 -7.09 -4.79
C PHE A 291 13.60 -7.96 -3.89
N ILE A 292 13.18 -9.22 -3.70
CA ILE A 292 13.80 -10.28 -2.89
C ILE A 292 15.22 -10.66 -3.38
N ASP A 293 15.52 -10.53 -4.68
CA ASP A 293 16.83 -10.94 -5.24
C ASP A 293 17.82 -9.79 -5.43
N ARG A 294 17.40 -8.53 -5.23
CA ARG A 294 18.30 -7.38 -5.39
C ARG A 294 19.21 -7.26 -4.17
N LYS A 295 20.39 -7.87 -4.25
CA LYS A 295 21.50 -7.58 -3.34
C LYS A 295 21.79 -6.07 -3.41
N PRO A 296 21.80 -5.34 -2.29
CA PRO A 296 22.07 -3.90 -2.32
C PRO A 296 23.43 -3.64 -2.99
N PRO A 297 23.56 -2.59 -3.80
CA PRO A 297 24.84 -2.23 -4.39
C PRO A 297 25.88 -1.99 -3.29
N VAL A 298 27.07 -2.53 -3.50
CA VAL A 298 28.24 -2.26 -2.66
C VAL A 298 28.68 -0.82 -2.91
N ALA A 299 28.75 -0.06 -1.81
CA ALA A 299 29.34 1.26 -1.68
C ALA A 299 28.67 2.42 -2.45
N SER A 300 27.97 3.28 -1.71
CA SER A 300 27.77 4.68 -2.09
C SER A 300 29.13 5.38 -2.21
N PRO A 301 29.33 6.29 -3.19
CA PRO A 301 30.52 7.13 -3.24
C PRO A 301 30.60 8.00 -1.97
N GLU A 302 31.82 8.29 -1.52
CA GLU A 302 32.08 9.18 -0.39
C GLU A 302 31.37 10.53 -0.59
N PRO A 303 30.81 11.11 0.48
CA PRO A 303 30.13 12.40 0.40
C PRO A 303 31.11 13.48 -0.09
N PRO A 304 30.65 14.46 -0.89
CA PRO A 304 31.48 15.57 -1.30
C PRO A 304 32.03 16.32 -0.07
N ALA A 305 33.23 16.86 -0.21
CA ALA A 305 33.96 17.54 0.85
C ALA A 305 33.11 18.65 1.50
N LYS A 306 33.23 18.74 2.83
CA LYS A 306 32.55 19.71 3.71
C LYS A 306 32.67 21.15 3.18
N GLU A 307 31.56 21.71 2.73
CA GLU A 307 31.41 23.16 2.54
C GLU A 307 30.98 23.84 3.87
N ASP A 308 31.28 25.13 3.98
CA ASP A 308 31.38 25.95 5.20
C ASP A 308 30.28 25.78 6.28
N HIS A 309 30.67 25.19 7.42
CA HIS A 309 29.81 24.92 8.58
C HIS A 309 29.24 26.15 9.33
N LEU A 310 29.75 27.36 9.10
CA LEU A 310 29.37 28.56 9.86
C LEU A 310 28.12 29.27 9.31
N ALA A 311 27.89 29.24 8.00
CA ALA A 311 26.69 29.84 7.39
C ALA A 311 25.43 28.99 7.64
N ASP A 312 25.62 27.68 7.79
CA ASP A 312 24.54 26.72 7.98
C ASP A 312 24.00 26.72 9.42
N GLN A 313 24.85 26.91 10.43
CA GLN A 313 24.39 27.00 11.83
C GLN A 313 23.49 28.21 12.10
N SER A 314 23.75 29.35 11.47
CA SER A 314 22.90 30.54 11.57
C SER A 314 21.52 30.31 10.95
N ARG A 315 21.47 29.65 9.77
CA ARG A 315 20.22 29.27 9.11
C ARG A 315 19.44 28.21 9.89
N ILE A 316 20.11 27.17 10.39
CA ILE A 316 19.49 26.14 11.22
C ILE A 316 18.97 26.75 12.52
N SER A 317 19.71 27.65 13.16
CA SER A 317 19.25 28.37 14.35
C SER A 317 18.00 29.21 14.06
N SER A 318 17.96 29.89 12.92
CA SER A 318 16.79 30.64 12.46
C SER A 318 15.57 29.74 12.16
N LEU A 319 15.78 28.57 11.54
CA LEU A 319 14.71 27.61 11.23
C LEU A 319 14.14 26.98 12.51
N LEU A 320 14.99 26.68 13.49
CA LEU A 320 14.59 26.09 14.76
C LEU A 320 13.95 27.10 15.73
N ALA A 321 14.19 28.41 15.53
CA ALA A 321 13.68 29.45 16.43
C ALA A 321 12.14 29.53 16.47
N GLY A 322 11.47 29.15 15.39
CA GLY A 322 10.00 29.11 15.31
C GLY A 322 9.34 27.84 15.85
N LEU A 323 10.14 26.86 16.31
CA LEU A 323 9.64 25.55 16.73
C LEU A 323 9.46 25.47 18.24
N ASN A 324 8.37 24.82 18.68
CA ASN A 324 8.18 24.49 20.08
C ASN A 324 9.24 23.45 20.56
N GLU A 325 9.27 23.15 21.85
CA GLU A 325 10.28 22.26 22.42
C GLU A 325 10.21 20.83 21.83
N GLU A 326 9.01 20.28 21.68
CA GLU A 326 8.78 18.96 21.11
C GLU A 326 9.22 18.89 19.63
N GLN A 327 8.90 19.91 18.84
CA GLN A 327 9.32 20.03 17.44
C GLN A 327 10.84 20.17 17.32
N ARG A 328 11.48 20.94 18.21
CA ARG A 328 12.95 21.02 18.24
C ARG A 328 13.59 19.70 18.63
N ALA A 329 13.01 18.99 19.59
CA ALA A 329 13.45 17.65 19.96
C ALA A 329 13.30 16.67 18.79
N ALA A 330 12.18 16.73 18.06
CA ALA A 330 11.92 15.94 16.87
C ALA A 330 12.95 16.18 15.77
N VAL A 331 13.23 17.45 15.42
CA VAL A 331 14.21 17.81 14.38
C VAL A 331 15.64 17.40 14.78
N ARG A 332 15.95 17.37 16.08
CA ARG A 332 17.28 16.97 16.59
C ARG A 332 17.43 15.46 16.76
N CYS A 333 16.34 14.69 16.66
CA CYS A 333 16.39 13.24 16.72
C CYS A 333 16.96 12.67 15.43
N ILE A 334 18.24 12.26 15.46
CA ILE A 334 18.99 11.76 14.29
C ILE A 334 19.45 10.31 14.45
N ASP A 335 19.29 9.75 15.63
CA ASP A 335 19.89 8.50 16.09
C ASP A 335 18.87 7.39 16.36
N ALA A 336 17.57 7.71 16.42
CA ALA A 336 16.49 6.75 16.65
C ALA A 336 15.31 6.94 15.69
N PRO A 337 14.51 5.89 15.41
CA PRO A 337 13.22 6.03 14.75
C PRO A 337 12.30 6.94 15.59
N LEU A 338 11.64 7.88 14.92
CA LEU A 338 10.73 8.84 15.54
C LEU A 338 9.35 8.73 14.92
N ILE A 339 8.32 8.66 15.77
CA ILE A 339 6.92 8.82 15.35
C ILE A 339 6.50 10.23 15.76
N ILE A 340 6.16 11.04 14.77
CA ILE A 340 5.60 12.38 14.99
C ILE A 340 4.09 12.29 14.84
N VAL A 341 3.37 12.48 15.94
CA VAL A 341 1.91 12.52 15.94
C VAL A 341 1.47 13.97 15.73
N ALA A 342 1.14 14.32 14.48
CA ALA A 342 0.58 15.62 14.17
C ALA A 342 -0.95 15.58 14.32
N GLY A 343 -1.51 16.40 15.22
CA GLY A 343 -2.96 16.50 15.40
C GLY A 343 -3.66 17.21 14.22
N PRO A 344 -4.99 17.04 14.07
CA PRO A 344 -5.78 17.70 13.04
C PRO A 344 -5.81 19.21 13.29
N GLY A 345 -4.85 19.95 12.72
CA GLY A 345 -4.71 21.39 12.94
C GLY A 345 -3.32 21.98 12.71
N ALA A 346 -2.26 21.15 12.62
CA ALA A 346 -0.89 21.63 12.43
C ALA A 346 -0.63 22.34 11.07
N ALA A 347 -1.58 22.31 10.13
CA ALA A 347 -1.48 22.95 8.82
C ALA A 347 -2.33 24.23 8.66
N ARG A 348 -2.90 24.82 9.73
CA ARG A 348 -3.65 26.09 9.60
C ARG A 348 -2.81 27.31 10.00
N ARG A 349 -2.43 28.06 8.94
CA ARG A 349 -2.00 29.47 8.88
C ARG A 349 -0.66 29.82 9.54
N ALA A 350 0.39 29.83 8.72
CA ALA A 350 1.44 30.85 8.79
C ALA A 350 1.60 31.47 7.40
N PRO A 351 1.68 32.81 7.25
CA PRO A 351 1.99 33.45 5.98
C PRO A 351 3.49 33.32 5.73
N SER A 352 3.91 32.15 5.30
CA SER A 352 5.30 31.82 4.93
C SER A 352 5.23 30.98 3.66
N PRO A 353 6.17 31.11 2.70
CA PRO A 353 6.07 30.47 1.39
C PRO A 353 6.27 28.94 1.42
N VAL A 354 6.23 28.32 2.60
CA VAL A 354 6.33 26.87 2.77
C VAL A 354 5.03 26.36 3.37
N ALA A 355 4.10 25.98 2.50
CA ALA A 355 2.99 25.14 2.88
C ALA A 355 3.53 23.73 3.14
N TRP A 356 3.38 23.24 4.37
CA TRP A 356 3.60 21.83 4.68
C TRP A 356 2.24 21.13 4.56
N PRO A 357 2.03 20.27 3.55
CA PRO A 357 0.90 19.36 3.57
C PRO A 357 1.08 18.38 4.75
N THR A 358 -0.02 17.97 5.35
CA THR A 358 -0.05 16.91 6.37
C THR A 358 0.49 15.62 5.76
N TRP A 359 1.75 15.28 6.07
CA TRP A 359 2.37 14.01 5.75
C TRP A 359 2.65 13.27 7.06
N SER A 360 1.93 12.19 7.35
CA SER A 360 2.37 11.20 8.35
C SER A 360 3.40 10.27 7.69
N GLN A 361 4.60 10.79 7.42
CA GLN A 361 5.71 9.94 6.97
C GLN A 361 6.40 9.31 8.17
N ALA A 362 6.38 7.99 8.25
CA ALA A 362 7.33 7.25 9.07
C ALA A 362 8.48 6.79 8.17
N ILE A 363 9.68 7.33 8.40
CA ILE A 363 10.88 6.81 7.77
C ILE A 363 11.36 5.62 8.62
N VAL A 364 11.10 4.41 8.15
CA VAL A 364 11.61 3.19 8.79
C VAL A 364 13.04 2.95 8.31
N ARG A 365 14.01 3.09 9.22
CA ARG A 365 15.43 2.87 8.92
C ARG A 365 15.72 1.37 8.88
N ARG A 366 16.15 0.84 7.73
CA ARG A 366 16.82 -0.47 7.64
C ARG A 366 18.23 -0.33 8.23
N ARG A 367 18.51 -0.96 9.36
CA ARG A 367 19.87 -1.36 9.73
C ARG A 367 19.90 -2.88 9.83
N ARG A 368 20.77 -3.53 9.05
CA ARG A 368 21.22 -4.89 9.38
C ARG A 368 21.99 -4.79 10.70
N VAL A 369 21.34 -5.14 11.80
CA VAL A 369 22.06 -5.53 13.02
C VAL A 369 22.40 -7.00 12.82
N CYS A 370 23.64 -7.28 12.42
CA CYS A 370 24.19 -8.61 12.57
C CYS A 370 24.21 -8.92 14.07
N TRP A 371 23.28 -9.74 14.53
CA TRP A 371 23.39 -10.38 15.83
C TRP A 371 24.56 -11.38 15.76
N PRO A 372 25.60 -11.27 16.61
CA PRO A 372 26.56 -12.36 16.71
C PRO A 372 25.85 -13.58 17.30
N SER A 373 25.94 -14.71 16.60
CA SER A 373 25.43 -16.00 17.05
C SER A 373 25.92 -16.33 18.47
N PRO A 374 25.08 -16.96 19.33
CA PRO A 374 25.52 -17.37 20.66
C PRO A 374 26.41 -18.61 20.54
N LEU A 375 27.70 -18.47 20.82
CA LEU A 375 28.62 -19.60 21.06
C LEU A 375 28.45 -20.11 22.52
N PRO A 376 28.86 -21.37 22.80
CA PRO A 376 28.07 -22.29 23.61
C PRO A 376 28.36 -22.24 25.12
N THR A 377 27.41 -22.83 25.84
CA THR A 377 27.33 -23.09 27.26
C THR A 377 28.61 -23.63 27.93
N ARG A 378 28.92 -23.11 29.12
CA ARG A 378 29.59 -23.87 30.19
C ARG A 378 28.97 -23.59 31.57
N PRO A 379 29.06 -24.53 32.53
CA PRO A 379 28.04 -24.70 33.55
C PRO A 379 28.41 -24.19 34.95
N ARG A 380 27.34 -23.94 35.74
CA ARG A 380 27.22 -23.94 37.23
C ARG A 380 28.05 -22.91 38.02
N GLN A 381 27.36 -22.14 38.87
CA GLN A 381 27.42 -22.34 40.32
C GLN A 381 26.29 -21.59 41.06
N ARG A 382 25.65 -22.33 41.97
CA ARG A 382 24.71 -21.86 43.00
C ARG A 382 25.40 -20.89 43.95
N TRP A 383 24.73 -19.83 44.38
CA TRP A 383 24.77 -19.36 45.78
C TRP A 383 23.39 -18.82 46.16
N ALA A 384 22.97 -19.16 47.38
CA ALA A 384 21.67 -18.87 47.96
C ALA A 384 21.71 -17.61 48.84
N SER A 385 20.52 -17.01 49.04
CA SER A 385 20.01 -16.30 50.22
C SER A 385 20.82 -15.13 50.82
N VAL A 386 20.22 -13.94 50.83
CA VAL A 386 19.46 -13.39 51.99
C VAL A 386 18.21 -12.70 51.45
#